data_AF-A0A0U1L4W6-F1
#
_entry.id   AF-A0A0U1L4W6-F1
#
_cell.length_a   1.000
_cell.length_b   1.000
_cell.length_c   1.000
_cell.angle_alpha   90.00
_cell.angle_beta   90.00
_cell.angle_gamma   90.00
#
_symmetry.space_group_name_H-M   'P 1'
#
loop_
_entity.id
_entity.type
_entity.pdbx_description
1 polymer ?
#
loop_
_entity_poly.entity_id
_entity_poly.type
_entity_poly.pdbx_seq_one_letter_code
_entity_poly.pdbx_strand_id
1 'polypeptide(L)' 'MRKKLLICLSEIGLAEQALARMTQLAFYKSERRDFTDEELSEFADNYMQLGLLEYSLHKLRLELTYWLYKKHTSEVDKDE' A
#
# COMPACT_ATOMS: atom_id res chain seq x y z
N MET A 1 7.15 12.93 9.03
CA MET A 1 7.40 12.45 7.65
C MET A 1 8.38 11.29 7.57
N ARG A 2 9.65 11.40 8.00
CA ARG A 2 10.66 10.31 7.89
C ARG A 2 10.17 8.94 8.39
N LYS A 3 9.59 8.84 9.59
CA LYS A 3 9.06 7.58 10.14
C LYS A 3 7.96 6.97 9.27
N LYS A 4 7.08 7.79 8.69
CA LYS A 4 5.96 7.32 7.85
C LYS A 4 6.43 6.83 6.49
N LEU A 5 7.43 7.49 5.91
CA LEU A 5 8.11 7.01 4.69
C LEU A 5 8.77 5.65 4.91
N LEU A 6 9.44 5.44 6.04
CA LEU A 6 10.04 4.15 6.38
C LEU A 6 8.99 3.03 6.53
N ILE A 7 7.83 3.35 7.13
CA ILE A 7 6.70 2.41 7.22
C ILE A 7 6.21 2.04 5.81
N CYS A 8 5.96 3.03 4.94
CA CYS A 8 5.52 2.75 3.56
C CYS A 8 6.54 1.92 2.78
N LEU A 9 7.85 2.18 2.92
CA LEU A 9 8.89 1.37 2.28
C LEU A 9 8.86 -0.09 2.75
N SER A 10 8.63 -0.32 4.04
CA SER A 10 8.47 -1.67 4.58
C SER A 10 7.20 -2.36 4.03
N GLU A 11 6.09 -1.63 3.94
CA GLU A 11 4.82 -2.14 3.42
C GLU A 11 4.87 -2.44 1.92
N ILE A 12 5.67 -1.69 1.15
CA ILE A 12 5.93 -2.01 -0.27
C ILE A 12 6.55 -3.40 -0.39
N GLY A 13 7.58 -3.71 0.40
CA GLY A 13 8.21 -5.04 0.36
C GLY A 13 7.25 -6.17 0.72
N LEU A 14 6.35 -5.95 1.67
CA LEU A 14 5.30 -6.92 2.03
C LEU A 14 4.26 -7.08 0.90
N ALA A 15 3.84 -5.98 0.30
CA ALA A 15 2.89 -5.98 -0.81
C ALA A 15 3.46 -6.66 -2.07
N GLU A 16 4.74 -6.45 -2.37
CA GLU A 16 5.42 -7.14 -3.48
C GLU A 16 5.44 -8.66 -3.26
N GLN A 17 5.76 -9.10 -2.03
CA GLN A 17 5.73 -10.52 -1.67
C GLN A 17 4.32 -11.09 -1.76
N ALA A 18 3.32 -10.36 -1.26
CA ALA A 18 1.92 -10.75 -1.33
C ALA A 18 1.42 -10.89 -2.77
N LEU A 19 1.75 -9.91 -3.62
CA LEU A 19 1.40 -9.91 -5.04
C LEU A 19 2.04 -11.09 -5.77
N ALA A 20 3.30 -11.40 -5.48
CA ALA A 20 4.00 -12.55 -6.04
C ALA A 20 3.30 -13.87 -5.67
N ARG A 21 2.91 -14.03 -4.40
CA ARG A 21 2.17 -15.22 -3.92
C ARG A 21 0.80 -15.36 -4.56
N MET A 22 0.03 -14.27 -4.63
CA MET A 22 -1.28 -14.27 -5.29
C MET A 22 -1.17 -14.62 -6.77
N THR A 23 -0.16 -14.10 -7.45
CA THR A 23 0.11 -14.40 -8.87
C THR A 23 0.48 -15.87 -9.06
N GLN A 24 1.32 -16.43 -8.18
CA GLN A 24 1.65 -17.85 -8.19
C GLN A 24 0.40 -18.71 -7.97
N LEU A 25 -0.41 -18.39 -6.96
CA LEU A 25 -1.65 -19.10 -6.67
C LEU A 25 -2.60 -19.10 -7.88
N ALA A 26 -2.80 -17.93 -8.51
CA ALA A 26 -3.62 -17.79 -9.70
C ALA A 26 -3.05 -18.58 -10.91
N PHE A 27 -1.73 -18.57 -11.09
CA PHE A 27 -1.08 -19.32 -12.17
C PHE A 27 -1.21 -20.82 -12.00
N TYR A 28 -0.90 -21.35 -10.81
CA TYR A 28 -1.04 -22.79 -10.50
C TYR A 28 -2.49 -23.27 -10.52
N LYS A 29 -3.45 -22.36 -10.31
CA LYS A 29 -4.89 -22.63 -10.38
C LYS A 29 -5.49 -22.48 -11.77
N SER A 30 -4.76 -21.99 -12.76
CA SER A 30 -5.29 -21.81 -14.12
C SER A 30 -5.87 -23.11 -14.73
N GLU A 31 -5.41 -24.28 -14.26
CA GLU A 31 -5.88 -25.60 -14.71
C GLU A 31 -6.91 -26.26 -13.76
N ARG A 32 -7.21 -25.68 -12.59
CA ARG A 32 -8.16 -26.22 -11.60
C ARG A 32 -9.37 -25.31 -11.44
N ARG A 33 -10.57 -25.87 -11.33
CA ARG A 33 -11.81 -25.08 -11.24
C ARG A 33 -12.07 -24.44 -9.88
N ASP A 34 -11.55 -25.01 -8.80
CA ASP A 34 -11.91 -24.60 -7.43
C ASP A 34 -10.68 -24.32 -6.54
N PHE A 35 -10.82 -23.32 -5.67
CA PHE A 35 -9.89 -23.03 -4.56
C PHE A 35 -10.34 -23.80 -3.31
N THR A 36 -9.39 -24.30 -2.53
CA THR A 36 -9.66 -24.81 -1.19
C THR A 36 -9.86 -23.64 -0.22
N ASP A 37 -10.43 -23.93 0.95
CA ASP A 37 -10.62 -22.93 1.99
C ASP A 37 -9.28 -22.34 2.46
N GLU A 38 -8.21 -23.14 2.53
CA GLU A 38 -6.87 -22.64 2.89
C GLU A 38 -6.31 -21.69 1.84
N GLU A 39 -6.49 -21.99 0.55
CA GLU A 39 -6.00 -21.15 -0.54
C GLU A 39 -6.79 -19.84 -0.64
N LEU A 40 -8.10 -19.88 -0.37
CA LEU A 40 -8.92 -18.66 -0.25
C LEU A 40 -8.48 -17.81 0.94
N SER A 41 -8.19 -18.43 2.09
CA SER A 41 -7.67 -17.73 3.26
C SER A 41 -6.32 -17.08 2.97
N GLU A 42 -5.40 -17.81 2.35
CA GLU A 42 -4.09 -17.27 1.95
C GLU A 42 -4.25 -16.12 0.95
N PHE A 43 -5.15 -16.24 -0.03
CA PHE A 43 -5.41 -15.16 -0.98
C PHE A 43 -5.96 -13.91 -0.29
N ALA A 44 -6.90 -14.07 0.66
CA ALA A 44 -7.47 -12.97 1.43
C ALA A 44 -6.42 -12.27 2.31
N ASP A 45 -5.54 -13.03 2.97
CA ASP A 45 -4.45 -12.46 3.79
C ASP A 45 -3.47 -11.65 2.94
N ASN A 46 -3.08 -12.17 1.77
CA ASN A 46 -2.22 -11.45 0.84
C ASN A 46 -2.91 -10.20 0.27
N TYR A 47 -4.21 -10.29 -0.07
CA TYR A 47 -4.98 -9.13 -0.53
C TYR A 47 -5.06 -8.03 0.55
N MET A 48 -5.19 -8.42 1.82
CA MET A 48 -5.20 -7.47 2.93
C MET A 48 -3.87 -6.71 3.05
N GLN A 49 -2.72 -7.33 2.75
CA GLN A 49 -1.43 -6.63 2.70
C GLN A 49 -1.40 -5.53 1.63
N LEU A 50 -2.04 -5.76 0.48
CA LEU A 50 -2.16 -4.73 -0.57
C LEU A 50 -3.02 -3.55 -0.09
N GLY A 51 -4.12 -3.84 0.60
CA GLY A 51 -4.99 -2.80 1.18
C GLY A 51 -4.30 -1.97 2.26
N LEU A 52 -3.42 -2.57 3.07
CA LEU A 52 -2.60 -1.84 4.04
C LEU A 52 -1.66 -0.85 3.36
N LEU A 53 -0.99 -1.28 2.29
CA LEU A 53 -0.13 -0.39 1.51
C LEU A 53 -0.92 0.75 0.88
N GLU A 54 -2.07 0.47 0.26
CA GLU A 54 -2.94 1.49 -0.34
C GLU A 54 -3.33 2.55 0.68
N TYR A 55 -3.77 2.12 1.87
CA TYR A 55 -4.15 3.00 2.97
C TYR A 55 -2.99 3.90 3.43
N SER A 56 -1.80 3.31 3.62
CA SER A 56 -0.61 4.06 4.04
C SER A 56 -0.14 5.07 3.00
N LEU A 57 -0.17 4.70 1.71
CA LEU A 57 0.12 5.62 0.60
C LEU A 57 -0.90 6.76 0.53
N HIS A 58 -2.19 6.46 0.73
CA HIS A 58 -3.24 7.47 0.76
C HIS A 58 -3.01 8.49 1.89
N LYS A 59 -2.70 8.02 3.10
CA LYS A 59 -2.35 8.90 4.24
C LYS A 59 -1.11 9.75 3.95
N LEU A 60 -0.06 9.15 3.40
CA LEU A 60 1.17 9.85 3.06
C LEU A 60 0.89 10.97 2.04
N ARG A 61 0.07 10.69 1.02
CA ARG A 61 -0.35 11.69 0.03
C ARG A 61 -1.07 12.86 0.69
N LEU A 62 -2.07 12.62 1.52
CA LEU A 62 -2.81 13.68 2.21
C LEU A 62 -1.90 14.57 3.05
N GLU A 63 -0.97 13.97 3.80
CA GLU A 63 -0.01 14.72 4.62
C GLU A 63 0.97 15.53 3.79
N LEU A 64 1.46 14.99 2.66
CA LEU A 64 2.31 15.73 1.73
C LEU A 64 1.55 16.91 1.11
N THR A 65 0.31 16.70 0.68
CA THR A 65 -0.54 17.78 0.15
C THR A 65 -0.75 18.88 1.19
N TYR A 66 -1.08 18.52 2.43
CA TYR A 66 -1.24 19.47 3.51
C TYR A 66 0.06 20.23 3.82
N TRP A 67 1.19 19.52 3.86
CA TRP A 67 2.49 20.14 4.11
C TRP A 67 2.89 21.13 3.01
N LEU A 68 2.67 20.78 1.75
CA LEU A 68 2.92 21.67 0.60
C LEU A 68 2.01 22.91 0.65
N TYR A 69 0.73 22.73 0.96
CA TYR A 69 -0.21 23.83 1.12
C TYR A 69 0.26 24.81 2.20
N LYS A 70 0.59 24.30 3.40
CA LYS A 70 1.09 25.13 4.51
C LYS A 70 2.38 25.86 4.15
N LYS A 71 3.28 25.23 3.39
CA LYS A 71 4.52 25.88 2.96
C LYS A 71 4.23 27.05 2.03
N HIS A 72 3.35 26.86 1.05
CA HIS A 72 2.95 27.93 0.12
C HIS A 72 2.25 29.09 0.83
N THR A 73 1.36 28.84 1.78
CA THR A 73 0.71 29.94 2.53
C THR A 73 1.68 30.67 3.44
N SER A 74 2.66 29.97 4.04
CA SER A 74 3.68 30.59 4.91
C SER A 74 4.75 31.42 4.18
N GLU A 75 4.89 31.23 2.86
CA GLU A 75 5.76 32.05 2.01
C GLU A 75 5.03 33.33 1.54
N VAL A 76 3.70 33.28 1.37
CA VAL A 76 2.89 34.45 0.98
C VAL A 76 2.76 35.47 2.13
N ASP A 77 2.72 35.02 3.39
CA ASP A 77 2.60 35.91 4.56
C ASP A 77 3.92 36.60 4.98
N LYS A 78 5.04 36.39 4.27
CA LYS A 78 6.35 36.98 4.59
C LYS A 78 6.76 38.14 3.68
N ASP A 79 5.99 38.38 2.63
CA ASP A 79 6.24 39.42 1.63
C ASP A 79 5.25 40.62 1.76
N GLU A 80 4.45 40.66 2.83
CA GLU A 80 3.70 41.85 3.29
C GLU A 80 4.38 42.51 4.50
#